data_AF-A0A2S8PHA7-F1
#
_entry.id   AF-A0A2S8PHA7-F1
#
_cell.length_a   1.000
_cell.length_b   1.000
_cell.length_c   1.000
_cell.angle_alpha   90.00
_cell.angle_beta   90.00
_cell.angle_gamma   90.00
#
_symmetry.space_group_name_H-M   'P 1'
#
loop_
_entity.id
_entity.type
_entity.pdbx_description
1 polymer ?
#
loop_
_entity_poly.entity_id
_entity_poly.type
_entity_poly.pdbx_seq_one_letter_code
_entity_poly.pdbx_strand_id
1 'polypeptide(L)'
;MSSRNDLKLGLFIVIAGIVILLGKLGVFGFLGRTLWPLVLLIPGLVLHMLFFGNRARATVLVPGGILTVYGLLFLLCSTISWGLMSYLWPALLLGIAVGMYEYYLFEKPRPSSLLPASVILGLASLVLFFFSLLHTAVIYILAVLLIALGIWLIAGRGKSRNRKWKSGW
;
A
#
# COMPACT_ATOMS: atom_id res chain seq x y z
N MET A 1 10.02 -29.57 -48.04
CA MET A 1 9.20 -28.43 -47.58
C MET A 1 8.91 -28.61 -46.09
N SER A 2 9.62 -27.95 -45.16
CA SER A 2 9.20 -27.80 -43.72
C SER A 2 10.15 -26.96 -42.83
N SER A 3 11.39 -26.69 -43.23
CA SER A 3 12.41 -26.08 -42.32
C SER A 3 11.99 -24.83 -41.53
N ARG A 4 11.14 -23.96 -42.08
CA ARG A 4 10.71 -22.70 -41.43
C ARG A 4 9.70 -22.94 -40.29
N ASN A 5 8.89 -23.99 -40.37
CA ASN A 5 7.95 -24.34 -39.31
C ASN A 5 8.65 -25.11 -38.20
N ASP A 6 9.58 -26.00 -38.55
CA ASP A 6 10.39 -26.74 -37.57
C ASP A 6 11.28 -25.81 -36.74
N LEU A 7 11.86 -24.77 -37.38
CA LEU A 7 12.59 -23.69 -36.67
C LEU A 7 11.70 -22.88 -35.74
N LYS A 8 10.46 -22.55 -36.15
CA LYS A 8 9.51 -21.84 -35.28
C LYS A 8 9.06 -22.70 -34.10
N LEU A 9 8.87 -23.99 -34.31
CA LEU A 9 8.46 -24.96 -33.29
C LEU A 9 9.59 -25.19 -32.28
N GLY A 10 10.83 -25.36 -32.77
CA GLY A 10 12.03 -25.42 -31.92
C GLY A 10 12.23 -24.15 -31.11
N LEU A 11 12.09 -22.97 -31.73
CA LEU A 11 12.16 -21.68 -31.04
C LEU A 11 11.06 -21.55 -29.96
N PHE A 12 9.84 -21.99 -30.25
CA PHE A 12 8.74 -21.98 -29.29
C PHE A 12 9.03 -22.86 -28.07
N ILE A 13 9.59 -24.05 -28.28
CA ILE A 13 9.98 -24.97 -27.19
C ILE A 13 11.11 -24.37 -26.35
N VAL A 14 12.11 -23.74 -26.97
CA VAL A 14 13.19 -23.06 -26.24
C VAL A 14 12.67 -21.90 -25.40
N ILE A 15 11.77 -21.07 -25.95
CA ILE A 15 11.13 -19.97 -25.21
C ILE A 15 10.31 -20.53 -24.04
N ALA A 16 9.52 -21.58 -24.26
CA ALA A 16 8.74 -22.23 -23.22
C ALA A 16 9.63 -22.81 -22.09
N GLY A 17 10.76 -23.43 -22.44
CA GLY A 17 11.74 -23.93 -21.48
C GLY A 17 12.39 -22.82 -20.64
N ILE A 18 12.77 -21.69 -21.28
CA ILE A 18 13.31 -20.51 -20.59
C ILE A 18 12.26 -19.92 -19.64
N VAL A 19 11.01 -19.80 -20.09
CA VAL A 19 9.89 -19.32 -19.26
C VAL A 19 9.72 -20.22 -18.03
N ILE A 20 9.67 -21.54 -18.18
CA ILE A 20 9.52 -22.46 -17.05
C ILE A 20 10.70 -22.36 -16.07
N LEU A 21 11.94 -22.26 -16.58
CA LEU A 21 13.14 -22.08 -15.75
C LEU A 21 13.12 -20.75 -14.97
N LEU A 22 12.75 -19.65 -15.62
CA LEU A 22 12.57 -18.34 -14.99
C LEU A 22 11.50 -18.39 -13.89
N GLY A 23 10.42 -19.14 -14.12
CA GLY A 23 9.39 -19.37 -13.11
C GLY A 23 9.92 -20.12 -11.90
N LYS A 24 10.72 -21.17 -12.10
CA LYS A 24 11.31 -21.93 -11.00
C LYS A 24 12.35 -21.11 -10.21
N LEU A 25 13.03 -20.17 -10.85
CA LEU A 25 13.95 -19.22 -10.22
C LEU A 25 13.23 -18.12 -9.41
N GLY A 26 11.89 -18.14 -9.35
CA GLY A 26 11.10 -17.17 -8.60
C GLY A 26 11.03 -15.79 -9.26
N VAL A 27 11.54 -15.64 -10.49
CA VAL A 27 11.55 -14.38 -11.24
C VAL A 27 10.12 -13.89 -11.48
N PHE A 28 9.18 -14.77 -11.82
CA PHE A 28 7.75 -14.39 -11.91
C PHE A 28 7.11 -14.02 -10.58
N GLY A 29 7.56 -14.60 -9.46
CA GLY A 29 7.08 -14.23 -8.13
C GLY A 29 7.56 -12.83 -7.72
N PHE A 30 8.83 -12.53 -8.01
CA PHE A 30 9.44 -11.21 -7.76
C PHE A 30 8.85 -10.14 -8.69
N LEU A 31 8.83 -10.41 -10.01
CA LEU A 31 8.20 -9.53 -11.00
C LEU A 31 6.72 -9.33 -10.70
N GLY A 32 5.99 -10.38 -10.33
CA GLY A 32 4.58 -10.26 -9.94
C GLY A 32 4.41 -9.33 -8.74
N ARG A 33 5.25 -9.45 -7.70
CA ARG A 33 5.15 -8.61 -6.49
C ARG A 33 5.57 -7.15 -6.72
N THR A 34 6.55 -6.90 -7.59
CA THR A 34 7.05 -5.54 -7.87
C THR A 34 6.32 -4.85 -9.02
N LEU A 35 5.90 -5.58 -10.06
CA LEU A 35 5.26 -5.01 -11.25
C LEU A 35 3.73 -4.94 -11.16
N TRP A 36 3.06 -5.72 -10.30
CA TRP A 36 1.59 -5.64 -10.23
C TRP A 36 1.04 -4.23 -9.93
N PRO A 37 1.66 -3.37 -9.09
CA PRO A 37 1.14 -2.04 -8.83
C PRO A 37 1.25 -1.15 -10.08
N LEU A 38 2.25 -1.39 -10.93
CA LEU A 38 2.41 -0.68 -12.20
C LEU A 38 1.28 -1.02 -13.17
N VAL A 39 0.75 -2.24 -13.14
CA VAL A 39 -0.42 -2.62 -13.96
C VAL A 39 -1.66 -1.82 -13.58
N LEU A 40 -1.78 -1.34 -12.34
CA LEU A 40 -2.85 -0.42 -11.91
C LEU A 40 -2.49 1.05 -12.16
N LEU A 41 -1.24 1.44 -11.89
CA LEU A 41 -0.76 2.81 -12.03
C LEU A 41 -0.75 3.28 -13.49
N ILE A 42 -0.30 2.44 -14.42
CA ILE A 42 -0.14 2.78 -15.83
C ILE A 42 -1.50 3.15 -16.45
N PRO A 43 -2.56 2.35 -16.35
CA PRO A 43 -3.88 2.75 -16.83
C PRO A 43 -4.38 4.03 -16.16
N GLY A 44 -4.19 4.21 -14.84
CA GLY A 44 -4.56 5.45 -14.15
C GLY A 44 -3.90 6.69 -14.77
N LEU A 45 -2.59 6.64 -14.99
CA LEU A 45 -1.82 7.71 -15.62
C LEU A 45 -2.24 7.94 -17.07
N VAL A 46 -2.49 6.87 -17.83
CA VAL A 46 -2.96 6.96 -19.22
C VAL A 46 -4.31 7.65 -19.30
N LEU A 47 -5.23 7.35 -18.36
CA LEU A 47 -6.54 8.01 -18.30
C LEU A 47 -6.40 9.51 -18.02
N HIS A 48 -5.47 9.92 -17.14
CA HIS A 48 -5.14 11.34 -16.95
C HIS A 48 -4.57 11.97 -18.23
N MET A 49 -3.61 11.31 -18.89
CA MET A 49 -3.02 11.81 -20.13
C MET A 49 -4.05 11.97 -21.24
N LEU A 50 -4.99 11.03 -21.37
CA LEU A 50 -6.09 11.10 -22.35
C LEU A 50 -7.00 12.29 -22.08
N PHE A 51 -7.28 12.60 -20.81
CA PHE A 51 -8.07 13.76 -20.44
C PHE A 51 -7.33 15.08 -20.73
N PHE A 52 -6.09 15.24 -20.27
CA PHE A 52 -5.28 16.45 -20.53
C PHE A 52 -4.99 16.65 -22.02
N GLY A 53 -4.96 15.57 -22.79
CA GLY A 53 -4.89 15.60 -24.25
C GLY A 53 -6.19 15.99 -24.95
N ASN A 54 -7.25 16.40 -24.23
CA ASN A 54 -8.59 16.67 -24.74
C ASN A 54 -9.21 15.48 -25.52
N ARG A 55 -8.77 14.25 -25.26
CA ARG A 55 -9.22 13.04 -25.94
C ARG A 55 -10.29 12.27 -25.16
N ALA A 56 -10.56 12.65 -23.92
CA ALA A 56 -11.50 11.96 -23.04
C ALA A 56 -12.42 12.94 -22.28
N ARG A 57 -13.58 12.43 -21.87
CA ARG A 57 -14.56 13.16 -21.03
C ARG A 57 -14.10 13.17 -19.58
N ALA A 58 -14.57 14.15 -18.81
CA ALA A 58 -14.26 14.28 -17.39
C ALA A 58 -14.56 13.00 -16.58
N THR A 59 -15.56 12.20 -16.98
CA THR A 59 -15.91 10.91 -16.35
C THR A 59 -14.74 9.93 -16.25
N VAL A 60 -13.73 10.07 -17.10
CA VAL A 60 -12.53 9.22 -17.11
C VAL A 60 -11.55 9.56 -15.97
N LEU A 61 -11.66 10.75 -15.36
CA LEU A 61 -10.86 11.15 -14.20
C LEU A 61 -11.27 10.42 -12.93
N VAL A 62 -12.52 9.98 -12.79
CA VAL A 62 -12.93 9.21 -11.61
C VAL A 62 -12.12 7.91 -11.51
N PRO A 63 -12.15 7.01 -12.51
CA PRO A 63 -11.30 5.82 -12.48
C PRO A 63 -9.82 6.19 -12.58
N GLY A 64 -9.44 7.26 -13.29
CA GLY A 64 -8.06 7.75 -13.36
C GLY A 64 -7.45 8.06 -11.99
N GLY A 65 -8.11 8.92 -11.21
CA GLY A 65 -7.70 9.31 -9.87
C GLY A 65 -7.68 8.13 -8.88
N ILE A 66 -8.67 7.24 -8.97
CA ILE A 66 -8.69 6.02 -8.14
C ILE A 66 -7.50 5.11 -8.47
N LEU A 67 -7.28 4.81 -9.75
CA LEU A 67 -6.21 3.91 -10.18
C LEU A 67 -4.82 4.48 -9.92
N THR A 68 -4.64 5.80 -10.06
CA THR A 68 -3.37 6.46 -9.76
C THR A 68 -3.06 6.40 -8.26
N VAL A 69 -4.01 6.78 -7.40
CA VAL A 69 -3.79 6.74 -5.94
C VAL A 69 -3.59 5.30 -5.46
N TYR A 70 -4.37 4.34 -5.96
CA TYR A 70 -4.22 2.93 -5.58
C TYR A 70 -2.90 2.36 -6.09
N GLY A 71 -2.56 2.62 -7.35
CA GLY A 71 -1.29 2.20 -7.95
C GLY A 71 -0.09 2.75 -7.16
N LEU A 72 -0.11 4.02 -6.76
CA LEU A 72 0.91 4.64 -5.90
C LEU A 72 0.98 3.97 -4.53
N LEU A 73 -0.16 3.77 -3.87
CA LEU A 73 -0.25 3.13 -2.55
C LEU A 73 0.33 1.72 -2.57
N PHE A 74 -0.08 0.92 -3.56
CA PHE A 74 0.38 -0.45 -3.73
C PHE A 74 1.85 -0.53 -4.13
N LEU A 75 2.34 0.44 -4.92
CA LEU A 75 3.76 0.54 -5.25
C LEU A 75 4.58 0.83 -4.00
N LEU A 76 4.11 1.75 -3.16
CA LEU A 76 4.75 2.13 -1.90
C LEU A 76 4.78 0.98 -0.88
N CYS A 77 3.67 0.22 -0.76
CA CYS A 77 3.63 -1.02 0.02
C CYS A 77 4.57 -2.09 -0.54
N SER A 78 4.70 -2.18 -1.87
CA SER A 78 5.60 -3.15 -2.51
C SER A 78 7.08 -2.78 -2.29
N THR A 79 7.43 -1.50 -2.29
CA THR A 79 8.82 -1.03 -2.13
C THR A 79 9.30 -1.01 -0.69
N ILE A 80 8.45 -0.64 0.28
CA ILE A 80 8.85 -0.50 1.69
C ILE A 80 8.52 -1.79 2.45
N SER A 81 7.23 -2.10 2.57
CA SER A 81 6.73 -3.30 3.24
C SER A 81 5.21 -3.35 3.12
N TRP A 82 4.66 -4.55 2.99
CA TRP A 82 3.23 -4.78 3.05
C TRP A 82 2.61 -4.44 4.42
N GLY A 83 3.42 -4.37 5.48
CA GLY A 83 2.96 -3.92 6.79
C GLY A 83 2.45 -2.47 6.79
N LEU A 84 2.88 -1.65 5.82
CA LEU A 84 2.38 -0.27 5.67
C LEU A 84 0.88 -0.24 5.36
N MET A 85 0.30 -1.29 4.77
CA MET A 85 -1.12 -1.33 4.45
C MET A 85 -2.00 -1.19 5.69
N SER A 86 -1.53 -1.66 6.85
CA SER A 86 -2.25 -1.47 8.13
C SER A 86 -2.41 0.00 8.54
N TYR A 87 -1.58 0.89 8.00
CA TYR A 87 -1.58 2.33 8.28
C TYR A 87 -2.16 3.14 7.13
N LEU A 88 -1.87 2.71 5.89
CA LEU A 88 -2.27 3.37 4.67
C LEU A 88 -3.64 2.93 4.15
N TRP A 89 -4.33 1.99 4.80
CA TRP A 89 -5.69 1.61 4.39
C TRP A 89 -6.67 2.78 4.18
N PRO A 90 -6.62 3.90 4.95
CA PRO A 90 -7.51 5.03 4.72
C PRO A 90 -7.20 5.71 3.39
N ALA A 91 -5.97 5.64 2.88
CA ALA A 91 -5.63 6.19 1.58
C ALA A 91 -6.39 5.51 0.41
N LEU A 92 -7.01 4.34 0.63
CA LEU A 92 -7.99 3.79 -0.31
C LEU A 92 -9.26 4.67 -0.40
N LEU A 93 -9.78 5.12 0.74
CA LEU A 93 -10.89 6.08 0.76
C LEU A 93 -10.47 7.42 0.14
N LEU A 94 -9.23 7.84 0.38
CA LEU A 94 -8.64 9.02 -0.24
C LEU A 94 -8.60 8.91 -1.77
N GLY A 95 -8.25 7.75 -2.33
CA GLY A 95 -8.26 7.54 -3.78
C GLY A 95 -9.63 7.75 -4.42
N ILE A 96 -10.70 7.28 -3.75
CA ILE A 96 -12.08 7.53 -4.18
C ILE A 96 -12.42 9.03 -4.07
N ALA A 97 -12.05 9.66 -2.96
CA ALA A 97 -12.27 11.08 -2.75
C ALA A 97 -11.56 11.94 -3.82
N VAL A 98 -10.31 11.61 -4.16
CA VAL A 98 -9.53 12.29 -5.19
C VAL A 98 -10.15 12.10 -6.57
N GLY A 99 -10.52 10.88 -6.96
CA GLY A 99 -11.18 10.64 -8.26
C GLY A 99 -12.51 11.40 -8.40
N MET A 100 -13.31 11.46 -7.32
CA MET A 100 -14.54 12.25 -7.30
C MET A 100 -14.28 13.76 -7.32
N TYR A 101 -13.27 14.23 -6.61
CA TYR A 101 -12.87 15.65 -6.56
C TYR A 101 -12.36 16.15 -7.91
N GLU A 102 -11.51 15.36 -8.56
CA GLU A 102 -10.99 15.65 -9.90
C GLU A 102 -12.11 15.70 -10.94
N TYR A 103 -13.04 14.76 -10.91
CA TYR A 103 -14.22 14.80 -11.79
C TYR A 103 -15.04 16.07 -11.61
N TYR A 104 -15.29 16.50 -10.36
CA TYR A 104 -15.99 17.76 -10.09
C TYR A 104 -15.26 18.98 -10.66
N LEU A 105 -13.93 19.01 -10.57
CA LEU A 105 -13.13 20.17 -11.01
C LEU A 105 -13.26 20.42 -12.52
N PHE A 106 -13.33 19.33 -13.28
CA PHE A 106 -13.18 19.34 -14.73
C PHE A 106 -14.47 19.13 -15.51
N GLU A 107 -15.55 18.68 -14.87
CA GLU A 107 -16.85 18.53 -15.53
C GLU A 107 -17.66 19.84 -15.55
N LYS A 108 -18.35 20.08 -16.68
CA LYS A 108 -19.32 21.15 -16.86
C LYS A 108 -20.59 20.56 -17.49
N PRO A 109 -21.80 20.79 -16.94
CA PRO A 109 -22.13 21.58 -15.74
C PRO A 109 -21.76 20.87 -14.44
N ARG A 110 -21.39 21.65 -13.41
CA ARG A 110 -20.89 21.12 -12.13
C ARG A 110 -22.02 20.52 -11.29
N PRO A 111 -22.01 19.21 -11.00
CA PRO A 111 -22.98 18.62 -10.07
C PRO A 111 -22.70 19.12 -8.64
N SER A 112 -23.61 19.91 -8.08
CA SER A 112 -23.46 20.53 -6.74
C SER A 112 -23.33 19.52 -5.59
N SER A 113 -23.79 18.28 -5.78
CA SER A 113 -23.79 17.23 -4.76
C SER A 113 -22.48 16.44 -4.67
N LEU A 114 -21.63 16.47 -5.71
CA LEU A 114 -20.41 15.67 -5.74
C LEU A 114 -19.26 16.28 -4.92
N LEU A 115 -19.18 17.62 -4.86
CA LEU A 115 -18.23 18.30 -3.99
C LEU A 115 -18.34 17.88 -2.52
N PRO A 116 -19.51 18.05 -1.86
CA PRO A 116 -19.63 17.71 -0.44
C PRO A 116 -19.35 16.23 -0.20
N ALA A 117 -19.77 15.34 -1.10
CA ALA A 117 -19.46 13.92 -1.00
C ALA A 117 -17.94 13.63 -1.04
N SER A 118 -17.22 14.21 -2.01
CA SER A 118 -15.76 14.06 -2.12
C SER A 118 -15.01 14.63 -0.92
N VAL A 119 -15.44 15.80 -0.40
CA VAL A 119 -14.82 16.46 0.76
C VAL A 119 -15.08 15.70 2.05
N ILE A 120 -16.31 15.23 2.28
CA ILE A 120 -16.66 14.42 3.45
C ILE A 120 -15.87 13.12 3.42
N LEU A 121 -15.77 12.46 2.27
CA LEU A 121 -15.02 11.20 2.13
C LEU A 121 -13.51 11.43 2.34
N GLY A 122 -12.96 12.52 1.80
CA GLY A 122 -11.57 12.91 1.99
C GLY A 122 -11.24 13.26 3.45
N LEU A 123 -12.12 14.03 4.12
CA LEU A 123 -11.97 14.35 5.55
C LEU A 123 -12.09 13.10 6.42
N ALA A 124 -13.08 12.24 6.17
CA ALA A 124 -13.21 10.98 6.88
C ALA A 124 -11.97 10.11 6.72
N SER A 125 -11.42 10.03 5.51
CA SER A 125 -10.16 9.34 5.23
C SER A 125 -8.99 9.92 6.02
N LEU A 126 -8.85 11.25 6.10
CA LEU A 126 -7.77 11.90 6.84
C LEU A 126 -7.90 11.66 8.35
N VAL A 127 -9.11 11.73 8.89
CA VAL A 127 -9.39 11.42 10.30
C VAL A 127 -9.03 9.97 10.59
N LEU A 128 -9.46 9.03 9.75
CA LEU A 128 -9.14 7.61 9.90
C LEU A 128 -7.63 7.34 9.79
N PHE A 129 -6.93 8.04 8.90
CA PHE A 129 -5.47 7.98 8.79
C PHE A 129 -4.79 8.43 10.07
N PHE A 130 -5.25 9.54 10.64
CA PHE A 130 -4.74 10.06 11.92
C PHE A 130 -4.98 9.06 13.07
N PHE A 131 -6.18 8.51 13.19
CA PHE A 131 -6.50 7.50 14.21
C PHE A 131 -5.70 6.21 14.05
N SER A 132 -5.48 5.76 12.80
CA SER A 132 -4.68 4.56 12.51
C SER A 132 -3.22 4.72 12.94
N LEU A 133 -2.63 5.91 12.74
CA LEU A 133 -1.30 6.25 13.26
C LEU A 133 -1.27 6.30 14.79
N LEU A 134 -2.26 6.96 15.41
CA LEU A 134 -2.34 7.12 16.86
C LEU A 134 -2.51 5.79 17.60
N HIS A 135 -3.40 4.91 17.14
CA HIS A 135 -3.64 3.61 17.78
C HIS A 135 -2.35 2.81 17.91
N THR A 136 -1.55 2.82 16.86
CA THR A 136 -0.26 2.13 16.84
C THR A 136 0.74 2.82 17.79
N ALA A 137 0.83 4.15 17.75
CA ALA A 137 1.69 4.90 18.66
C ALA A 137 1.33 4.65 20.14
N VAL A 138 0.04 4.60 20.48
CA VAL A 138 -0.45 4.30 21.83
C VAL A 138 -0.02 2.91 22.28
N ILE A 139 -0.16 1.88 21.44
CA ILE A 139 0.28 0.51 21.77
C ILE A 139 1.78 0.46 22.06
N TYR A 140 2.61 1.14 21.25
CA TYR A 140 4.05 1.20 21.49
C TYR A 140 4.41 1.92 22.80
N ILE A 141 3.75 3.04 23.10
CA ILE A 141 3.94 3.77 24.36
C ILE A 141 3.55 2.89 25.55
N LEU A 142 2.40 2.21 25.48
CA LEU A 142 1.94 1.27 26.50
C LEU A 142 2.91 0.11 26.70
N ALA A 143 3.45 -0.45 25.61
CA ALA A 143 4.43 -1.52 25.66
C ALA A 143 5.73 -1.07 26.35
N VAL A 144 6.27 0.10 26.00
CA VAL A 144 7.45 0.68 26.65
C VAL A 144 7.20 0.94 28.14
N LEU A 145 6.02 1.46 28.47
CA LEU A 145 5.64 1.75 29.85
C LEU A 145 5.51 0.46 30.68
N LEU A 146 4.94 -0.60 30.09
CA LEU A 146 4.84 -1.92 30.71
C LEU A 146 6.21 -2.58 30.89
N ILE A 147 7.11 -2.44 29.90
CA ILE A 147 8.50 -2.91 29.99
C ILE A 147 9.23 -2.18 31.11
N ALA A 148 9.11 -0.85 31.18
CA ALA A 148 9.71 -0.03 32.22
C ALA A 148 9.19 -0.40 33.63
N LEU A 149 7.88 -0.60 33.77
CA LEU A 149 7.26 -1.09 35.01
C LEU A 149 7.75 -2.50 35.39
N GLY A 150 7.86 -3.40 34.41
CA GLY A 150 8.39 -4.75 34.62
C GLY A 150 9.84 -4.74 35.12
N ILE A 151 10.70 -3.93 34.51
CA ILE A 151 12.09 -3.75 34.93
C ILE A 151 12.15 -3.17 36.35
N TRP A 152 11.32 -2.18 36.65
CA TRP A 152 11.27 -1.55 37.99
C TRP A 152 10.85 -2.54 39.08
N LEU A 153 9.87 -3.40 38.80
CA LEU A 153 9.41 -4.43 39.74
C LEU A 153 10.51 -5.48 40.06
N ILE A 154 11.30 -5.87 39.05
CA ILE A 154 12.39 -6.83 39.20
C ILE A 154 13.57 -6.20 39.96
N ALA A 155 13.94 -4.97 39.60
CA ALA A 155 15.00 -4.22 40.29
C ALA A 155 14.63 -3.92 41.75
N GLY A 156 13.35 -3.66 42.04
CA GLY A 156 12.84 -3.44 43.40
C GLY A 156 12.85 -4.70 44.28
N ARG A 157 12.68 -5.89 43.69
CA ARG A 157 12.71 -7.17 44.43
C ARG A 157 14.11 -7.75 44.67
N GLY A 158 15.11 -7.37 43.87
CA GLY A 158 16.49 -7.86 44.02
C GLY A 158 17.22 -7.37 45.27
N LYS A 159 16.72 -6.35 45.98
CA LYS A 159 17.40 -5.73 47.13
C LYS A 159 17.10 -6.37 48.50
N SER A 160 16.16 -7.33 48.56
CA SER A 160 15.68 -7.93 49.83
C SER A 160 16.11 -9.39 50.06
N ARG A 161 17.25 -9.83 49.49
CA ARG A 161 17.80 -11.19 49.77
C ARG A 161 19.31 -11.18 49.97
N ASN A 162 19.84 -10.24 50.75
CA ASN A 162 21.23 -10.35 51.23
C ASN A 162 21.44 -9.72 52.63
N ARG A 163 20.52 -9.98 53.57
CA ARG A 163 20.63 -9.46 54.95
C ARG A 163 20.11 -10.45 55.99
N LYS A 164 20.37 -11.75 55.82
CA LYS A 164 20.18 -12.75 56.89
C LYS A 164 21.23 -13.85 56.82
N TRP A 165 22.44 -13.52 57.27
CA TRP A 165 23.34 -14.45 57.98
C TRP A 165 24.64 -13.73 58.31
N LYS A 166 24.65 -12.98 59.41
CA LYS A 166 25.81 -12.76 60.30
C LYS A 166 25.32 -12.10 61.59
N SER A 167 24.71 -12.89 62.47
CA SER A 167 24.64 -12.58 63.91
C SER A 167 24.25 -13.84 64.66
N GLY A 168 25.25 -14.56 65.14
CA GLY A 168 25.09 -15.75 65.96
C GLY A 168 26.47 -16.20 66.43
N TRP A 169 26.88 -15.57 67.54
CA TRP A 169 27.83 -16.00 68.58
C TRP A 169 28.97 -16.94 68.19
#